data_AF-A0A845PZU0-F1
#
_entry.id   AF-A0A845PZU0-F1
#
_cell.length_a   1.000
_cell.length_b   1.000
_cell.length_c   1.000
_cell.angle_alpha   90.00
_cell.angle_beta   90.00
_cell.angle_gamma   90.00
#
_symmetry.space_group_name_H-M   'P 1'
#
loop_
_entity.id
_entity.type
_entity.pdbx_description
1 polymer ?
#
loop_
_entity_poly.entity_id
_entity_poly.type
_entity_poly.pdbx_seq_one_letter_code
_entity_poly.pdbx_strand_id
1 'polypeptide(L)' 'MSPAEISRITDSLINSVQECRNRPLENVYPVVFLYCMFFKVRVNVAVETRAIYNILGVDIEGKKDVLG' A
#
# COMPACT_ATOMS: atom_id res chain seq x y z
N MET A 1 -12.24 -24.00 -4.60
CA MET A 1 -12.43 -22.67 -4.01
C MET A 1 -12.94 -21.74 -5.09
N SER A 2 -14.08 -21.11 -4.85
CA SER A 2 -14.69 -20.15 -5.75
C SER A 2 -13.97 -18.79 -5.68
N PRO A 3 -14.06 -17.96 -6.73
CA PRO A 3 -13.51 -16.60 -6.71
C PRO A 3 -14.04 -15.76 -5.53
N ALA A 4 -15.29 -15.97 -5.13
CA ALA A 4 -15.91 -15.28 -4.00
C ALA A 4 -15.33 -15.70 -2.65
N GLU A 5 -14.90 -16.95 -2.49
CA GLU A 5 -14.22 -17.41 -1.29
C GLU A 5 -12.81 -16.84 -1.19
N ILE A 6 -12.08 -16.73 -2.31
CA ILE A 6 -10.75 -16.11 -2.35
C ILE A 6 -10.86 -14.62 -1.99
N SER A 7 -11.82 -13.89 -2.57
CA SER A 7 -12.05 -12.47 -2.23
C SER A 7 -12.31 -12.29 -0.74
N ARG A 8 -13.18 -13.12 -0.15
CA ARG A 8 -13.52 -13.05 1.28
C ARG A 8 -12.33 -13.30 2.19
N ILE A 9 -11.45 -14.23 1.80
CA ILE A 9 -10.19 -14.47 2.53
C ILE A 9 -9.28 -13.24 2.40
N THR A 10 -9.14 -12.65 1.22
CA THR A 10 -8.36 -11.42 1.03
C THR A 10 -8.93 -10.24 1.83
N ASP A 11 -10.25 -10.13 1.93
CA ASP A 11 -10.91 -9.07 2.72
C ASP A 11 -10.57 -9.16 4.22
N SER A 12 -10.27 -10.36 4.73
CA SER A 12 -9.84 -10.53 6.13
C SER A 12 -8.49 -9.84 6.44
N LEU A 13 -7.65 -9.63 5.42
CA LEU A 13 -6.35 -8.96 5.55
C LEU A 13 -6.45 -7.45 5.65
N ILE A 14 -7.63 -6.85 5.38
CA ILE A 14 -7.82 -5.39 5.38
C ILE A 14 -7.38 -4.79 6.73
N ASN A 15 -7.71 -5.45 7.84
CA ASN A 15 -7.33 -4.97 9.18
C ASN A 15 -5.80 -4.97 9.37
N SER A 16 -5.11 -6.03 8.94
CA SER A 16 -3.65 -6.11 9.00
C SER A 16 -2.97 -5.07 8.11
N VAL A 17 -3.55 -4.77 6.95
CA VAL A 17 -3.07 -3.69 6.07
C VAL A 17 -3.24 -2.33 6.75
N GLN A 18 -4.36 -2.10 7.44
CA GLN A 18 -4.56 -0.85 8.20
C GLN A 18 -3.56 -0.71 9.36
N GLU A 19 -3.28 -1.79 10.08
CA GLU A 19 -2.27 -1.80 11.14
C GLU A 19 -0.87 -1.50 10.59
N CYS A 20 -0.49 -2.12 9.46
CA CYS A 20 0.77 -1.84 8.78
C CYS A 20 0.87 -0.38 8.31
N ARG A 21 -0.24 0.22 7.90
CA ARG A 21 -0.29 1.64 7.47
C ARG A 21 -0.25 2.62 8.64
N ASN A 22 -0.77 2.23 9.81
CA ASN A 22 -0.83 3.08 11.00
C ASN A 22 0.34 2.85 11.97
N ARG A 23 1.25 1.91 11.68
CA ARG A 23 2.42 1.65 12.52
C ARG A 23 3.30 2.91 12.62
N PRO A 24 3.98 3.12 13.75
CA PRO A 24 4.93 4.21 13.88
C PRO A 24 6.09 4.02 12.88
N LEU A 25 6.46 5.10 12.21
CA LEU A 25 7.65 5.15 11.36
C LEU A 25 8.85 5.62 12.18
N GLU A 26 10.05 5.29 11.71
CA GLU A 26 11.27 5.79 12.33
C GLU A 26 11.42 7.30 12.15
N ASN A 27 12.14 7.95 13.07
CA ASN A 27 12.28 9.40 13.05
C ASN A 27 13.06 9.93 11.84
N VAL A 28 13.94 9.12 11.24
CA VAL A 28 14.85 9.55 10.16
C VAL A 28 14.99 8.46 9.11
N TYR A 29 14.71 8.83 7.86
CA TYR A 29 15.00 8.04 6.66
C TYR A 29 15.97 8.84 5.77
N PRO A 30 17.27 8.52 5.75
CA PRO A 30 18.26 9.26 4.98
C PRO A 30 17.98 9.31 3.47
N VAL A 31 17.30 8.29 2.93
CA VAL A 31 16.91 8.21 1.52
C VAL A 31 15.44 7.87 1.43
N VAL A 32 14.69 8.62 0.62
CA VAL A 32 13.28 8.36 0.33
C VAL A 32 13.04 8.37 -1.17
N PHE A 33 12.33 7.36 -1.65
CA PHE A 33 11.86 7.24 -3.02
C PHE A 33 10.36 7.45 -3.07
N LEU A 34 9.92 8.30 -3.98
CA LEU A 34 8.51 8.47 -4.31
C LEU A 34 8.25 7.84 -5.67
N TYR A 35 7.30 6.91 -5.72
CA TYR A 35 6.91 6.23 -6.94
C TYR A 35 5.42 6.43 -7.21
N CYS A 36 5.06 6.73 -8.45
CA CYS A 36 3.68 6.95 -8.87
C CYS A 36 3.30 5.90 -9.92
N MET A 37 2.26 5.13 -9.64
CA MET A 37 1.66 4.18 -10.58
C MET A 37 0.24 4.58 -10.92
N PHE A 38 -0.13 4.41 -12.19
CA PHE A 38 -1.50 4.63 -12.66
C PHE A 38 -2.23 3.31 -12.80
N PHE A 39 -3.36 3.17 -12.10
CA PHE A 39 -4.21 1.99 -12.16
C PHE A 39 -5.61 2.36 -12.63
N LYS A 40 -6.22 1.50 -13.44
CA LYS A 40 -7.64 1.61 -13.78
C LYS A 40 -8.45 0.93 -12.70
N VAL A 41 -9.29 1.70 -12.04
CA VAL A 41 -10.17 1.23 -10.96
C VAL A 41 -11.61 1.51 -11.34
N ARG A 42 -12.47 0.54 -11.04
CA ARG A 42 -13.91 0.70 -11.24
C ARG A 42 -14.52 1.31 -9.98
N VAL A 43 -15.09 2.49 -10.13
CA VAL A 43 -15.74 3.22 -9.04
C VAL A 43 -17.19 3.39 -9.45
N ASN A 44 -18.09 2.72 -8.72
CA ASN A 44 -19.49 2.58 -9.08
C ASN A 44 -19.64 1.96 -10.50
N VAL A 45 -20.08 2.77 -11.48
CA VAL A 45 -20.36 2.33 -12.85
C VAL A 45 -19.21 2.66 -13.81
N ALA A 46 -18.36 3.63 -13.48
CA ALA A 46 -17.31 4.14 -14.35
C ALA A 46 -15.93 3.53 -14.03
N VAL A 47 -15.09 3.42 -15.06
CA VAL A 47 -13.67 3.06 -14.90
C VAL A 47 -12.86 4.33 -14.97
N GLU A 48 -12.13 4.63 -13.91
CA GLU A 48 -11.29 5.81 -13.77
C GLU A 48 -9.83 5.38 -13.63
N THR A 49 -8.91 6.15 -14.22
CA THR A 49 -7.48 6.01 -13.93
C THR A 49 -7.15 6.78 -12.66
N ARG A 50 -6.64 6.10 -11.64
CA ARG A 50 -6.17 6.71 -10.40
C ARG A 50 -4.67 6.52 -10.23
N ALA A 51 -4.00 7.55 -9.73
CA ALA A 51 -2.61 7.49 -9.33
C ALA A 51 -2.51 6.94 -7.89
N ILE A 52 -1.64 5.96 -7.69
CA ILE A 52 -1.23 5.49 -6.38
C ILE A 52 0.22 5.92 -6.18
N TYR A 53 0.44 6.68 -5.11
CA TYR A 53 1.76 7.07 -4.66
C TYR A 53 2.24 6.04 -3.65
N ASN A 54 3.47 5.53 -3.85
CA ASN A 54 4.15 4.69 -2.89
C ASN A 54 5.44 5.39 -2.47
N ILE A 55 5.65 5.49 -1.17
CA ILE A 55 6.82 6.09 -0.54
C ILE A 55 7.65 4.96 0.06
N LEU A 56 8.89 4.82 -0.40
CA LEU A 56 9.85 3.86 0.11
C LEU A 56 10.97 4.62 0.82
N GLY A 57 11.12 4.41 2.12
CA GLY A 57 12.23 4.93 2.91
C GLY A 57 13.35 3.88 3.04
N VAL A 58 14.59 4.35 3.18
CA VAL A 58 15.70 3.55 3.70
C VAL A 58 16.07 4.15 5.04
N ASP A 59 16.10 3.34 6.09
CA ASP A 59 16.48 3.79 7.43
C ASP A 59 18.01 3.93 7.58
N ILE A 60 18.45 4.36 8.76
CA ILE A 60 19.88 4.53 9.07
C ILE A 60 20.66 3.22 9.08
N GLU A 61 20.00 2.07 9.23
CA GLU A 61 20.60 0.74 9.18
C GLU A 61 20.65 0.21 7.73
N GLY A 62 20.12 0.95 6.77
CA GLY A 62 20.07 0.57 5.36
C GLY A 62 18.89 -0.33 4.99
N LYS A 63 17.93 -0.53 5.90
CA LYS A 63 16.75 -1.35 5.66
C LYS A 63 15.69 -0.53 4.93
N LYS A 64 15.14 -1.14 3.88
CA LYS A 64 14.07 -0.56 3.05
C LYS A 64 12.73 -0.79 3.71
N ASP A 65 11.91 0.24 3.74
CA ASP A 65 10.61 0.20 4.37
C ASP A 65 9.57 1.03 3.59
N VAL A 66 8.35 0.50 3.47
CA VAL A 66 7.26 1.17 2.77
C VAL A 66 6.51 2.05 3.77
N LEU A 67 6.58 3.36 3.55
CA LEU A 67 6.08 4.38 4.48
C LEU A 67 4.62 4.75 4.23
N GLY A 68 4.12 4.51 3.02
CA GLY A 68 2.73 4.81 2.65
C GLY A 68 2.51 4.99 1.16
#